data_AF-A0A6G2QHZ7-F1
#
_entry.id   AF-A0A6G2QHZ7-F1
#
_cell.length_a   1.000
_cell.length_b   1.000
_cell.length_c   1.000
_cell.angle_alpha   90.00
_cell.angle_beta   90.00
_cell.angle_gamma   90.00
#
_symmetry.space_group_name_H-M   'P 1'
#
loop_
_entity.id
_entity.type
_entity.pdbx_description
1 polymer ?
#
loop_
_entity_poly.entity_id
_entity_poly.type
_entity_poly.pdbx_seq_one_letter_code
_entity_poly.pdbx_strand_id
1 'polypeptide(L)'
;MGSHRRIAPSSGSDRGAVVALGLLSAAATALGAVPAAATPSADTRAEVDRLYREAEKATEAYNAADERADALRRRIAHAQDRIARQQEHVNTMRESLGALAGAQYRSGGYDPSLALLLAEDPDDYLDKASVLDRITLHQAGELKRLRGALRSLAQDRAETAGELGALDRNRRAAAAHKRTVEHKLAQARRLLNSLPAGERAAWDRASRS
;
A
#
# COMPACT_ATOMS: atom_id res chain seq x y z
N MET A 1 22.53 12.66 32.78
CA MET A 1 23.95 13.11 32.81
C MET A 1 24.50 13.00 31.39
N GLY A 2 25.06 14.09 30.84
CA GLY A 2 25.73 14.18 29.52
C GLY A 2 24.76 14.27 28.32
N SER A 3 24.38 15.41 27.70
CA SER A 3 25.16 16.43 26.95
C SER A 3 26.25 15.80 26.08
N HIS A 4 26.31 15.96 24.74
CA HIS A 4 26.38 17.19 23.92
C HIS A 4 25.81 16.90 22.50
N ARG A 5 24.86 17.67 21.93
CA ARG A 5 24.96 18.95 21.16
C ARG A 5 26.00 18.97 20.02
N ARG A 6 25.53 19.07 18.77
CA ARG A 6 25.59 20.34 18.00
C ARG A 6 24.73 20.31 16.72
N ILE A 7 23.67 21.10 16.74
CA ILE A 7 23.04 21.73 15.58
C ILE A 7 23.58 23.16 15.56
N ALA A 8 23.99 23.66 14.39
CA ALA A 8 23.98 25.10 14.10
C ALA A 8 23.83 25.32 12.59
N PRO A 9 22.83 26.12 12.15
CA PRO A 9 22.75 26.71 10.83
C PRO A 9 23.45 28.08 10.82
N SER A 10 23.81 28.58 9.64
CA SER A 10 24.18 29.98 9.45
C SER A 10 23.52 30.53 8.20
N SER A 11 22.41 31.22 8.40
CA SER A 11 21.93 32.31 7.56
C SER A 11 22.53 33.62 8.10
N GLY A 12 22.83 34.58 7.23
CA GLY A 12 23.27 35.91 7.67
C GLY A 12 23.99 36.69 6.59
N SER A 13 23.21 37.42 5.80
CA SER A 13 23.61 38.53 4.95
C SER A 13 24.19 39.68 5.77
N ASP A 14 25.21 40.37 5.26
CA ASP A 14 25.39 41.80 5.58
C ASP A 14 25.91 42.60 4.39
N ARG A 15 25.32 43.78 4.27
CA ARG A 15 25.52 44.82 3.26
C ARG A 15 26.52 45.85 3.80
N GLY A 16 27.38 46.38 2.95
CA GLY A 16 28.14 47.62 3.17
C GLY A 16 28.80 48.02 1.85
N ALA A 17 28.18 48.90 1.07
CA ALA A 17 28.37 50.36 1.04
C ALA A 17 29.76 50.78 0.50
N VAL A 18 29.84 51.07 -0.81
CA VAL A 18 30.08 52.39 -1.48
C VAL A 18 31.51 52.93 -1.35
N VAL A 19 32.17 53.23 -2.49
CA VAL A 19 32.72 54.55 -2.90
C VAL A 19 33.80 54.44 -4.01
N ALA A 20 33.43 55.00 -5.17
CA ALA A 20 34.16 55.90 -6.09
C ALA A 20 35.29 55.46 -7.06
N LEU A 21 35.04 55.92 -8.31
CA LEU A 21 35.89 56.58 -9.31
C LEU A 21 37.03 55.82 -10.01
N GLY A 22 36.82 55.62 -11.31
CA GLY A 22 37.87 55.37 -12.29
C GLY A 22 37.29 55.50 -13.71
N LEU A 23 37.25 56.73 -14.22
CA LEU A 23 36.91 57.07 -15.60
C LEU A 23 38.01 56.54 -16.55
N LEU A 24 37.68 55.64 -17.48
CA LEU A 24 38.39 55.53 -18.75
C LEU A 24 37.38 55.23 -19.87
N SER A 25 37.08 56.27 -20.64
CA SER A 25 36.42 56.21 -21.93
C SER A 25 37.30 55.45 -22.93
N ALA A 26 36.75 54.39 -23.53
CA ALA A 26 37.20 53.90 -24.83
C ALA A 26 35.96 53.75 -25.71
N ALA A 27 35.72 54.79 -26.51
CA ALA A 27 34.78 54.75 -27.61
C ALA A 27 35.35 53.83 -28.68
N ALA A 28 34.77 52.65 -28.85
CA ALA A 28 34.92 51.82 -30.03
C ALA A 28 33.56 51.69 -30.69
N THR A 29 33.32 52.55 -31.69
CA THR A 29 32.29 52.35 -32.71
C THR A 29 32.67 51.11 -33.51
N ALA A 30 32.10 49.96 -33.13
CA ALA A 30 32.08 48.77 -33.97
C ALA A 30 30.61 48.41 -34.23
N LEU A 31 30.33 48.28 -35.53
CA LEU A 31 29.03 48.04 -36.13
C LEU A 31 28.24 46.93 -35.45
N GLY A 32 26.92 47.09 -35.48
CA GLY A 32 25.94 46.19 -34.88
C GLY A 32 26.22 44.72 -35.18
N ALA A 33 26.46 43.98 -34.11
CA ALA A 33 25.98 42.62 -34.01
C ALA A 33 24.69 42.70 -33.20
N VAL A 34 23.55 42.71 -33.90
CA VAL A 34 22.31 42.17 -33.34
C VAL A 34 22.73 40.82 -32.76
N PRO A 35 22.49 40.51 -31.47
CA PRO A 35 22.64 39.12 -31.06
C PRO A 35 21.68 38.38 -31.95
N ALA A 36 22.21 37.61 -32.91
CA ALA A 36 21.41 36.67 -33.65
C ALA A 36 20.79 35.82 -32.56
N ALA A 37 19.52 36.11 -32.24
CA ALA A 37 18.69 35.24 -31.47
C ALA A 37 18.72 33.98 -32.30
N ALA A 38 19.60 33.04 -31.91
CA ALA A 38 19.52 31.68 -32.38
C ALA A 38 18.14 31.27 -31.92
N THR A 39 17.16 31.40 -32.82
CA THR A 39 15.83 30.85 -32.67
C THR A 39 16.09 29.44 -32.13
N PRO A 40 15.60 29.10 -30.93
CA PRO A 40 15.67 27.75 -30.44
C PRO A 40 15.16 26.90 -31.58
N SER A 41 15.94 25.90 -31.95
CA SER A 41 15.50 24.96 -32.95
C SER A 41 14.11 24.49 -32.53
N ALA A 42 13.16 24.41 -33.46
CA ALA A 42 11.83 23.88 -33.21
C ALA A 42 11.88 22.56 -32.40
N ASP A 43 12.98 21.83 -32.51
CA ASP A 43 13.44 20.73 -31.66
C ASP A 43 13.33 20.97 -30.14
N THR A 44 13.78 22.11 -29.59
CA THR A 44 13.77 22.31 -28.12
C THR A 44 12.34 22.42 -27.60
N ARG A 45 11.45 23.07 -28.36
CA ARG A 45 10.02 23.15 -28.02
C ARG A 45 9.35 21.79 -28.15
N ALA A 46 9.60 21.08 -29.25
CA ALA A 46 9.09 19.73 -29.47
C ALA A 46 9.54 18.75 -28.36
N GLU A 47 10.78 18.92 -27.86
CA GLU A 47 11.33 18.11 -26.78
C GLU A 47 10.65 18.40 -25.43
N VAL A 48 10.40 19.67 -25.10
CA VAL A 48 9.63 20.05 -23.90
C VAL A 48 8.21 19.47 -23.97
N ASP A 49 7.54 19.61 -25.11
CA ASP A 49 6.19 19.08 -25.31
C ASP A 49 6.18 17.54 -25.25
N ARG A 50 7.24 16.88 -25.72
CA ARG A 50 7.44 15.43 -25.56
C ARG A 50 7.57 15.05 -24.08
N LEU A 51 8.41 15.75 -23.31
CA LEU A 51 8.61 15.48 -21.89
C LEU A 51 7.33 15.69 -21.08
N TYR A 52 6.52 16.70 -21.40
CA TYR A 52 5.21 16.90 -20.77
C TYR A 52 4.25 15.76 -21.09
N ARG A 53 4.14 15.32 -22.35
CA ARG A 53 3.31 14.15 -22.73
C ARG A 53 3.77 12.87 -22.04
N GLU A 54 5.07 12.66 -21.89
CA GLU A 54 5.62 11.51 -21.16
C GLU A 54 5.32 11.60 -19.65
N ALA A 55 5.38 12.80 -19.07
CA ALA A 55 5.00 13.03 -17.67
C ALA A 55 3.50 12.81 -17.45
N GLU A 56 2.65 13.22 -18.38
CA GLU A 56 1.20 12.98 -18.33
C GLU A 56 0.89 11.49 -18.35
N LYS A 57 1.47 10.72 -19.30
CA LYS A 57 1.34 9.26 -19.33
C LYS A 57 1.81 8.60 -18.04
N ALA A 58 2.92 9.07 -17.46
CA ALA A 58 3.40 8.56 -16.18
C ALA A 58 2.47 8.94 -15.01
N THR A 59 1.79 10.09 -15.09
CA THR A 59 0.80 10.54 -14.10
C THR A 59 -0.46 9.67 -14.17
N GLU A 60 -0.95 9.35 -15.37
CA GLU A 60 -2.06 8.42 -15.56
C GLU A 60 -1.73 7.03 -14.99
N ALA A 61 -0.53 6.51 -15.26
CA ALA A 61 -0.07 5.25 -14.72
C ALA A 61 0.09 5.28 -13.18
N TYR A 62 0.56 6.41 -12.62
CA TYR A 62 0.59 6.65 -11.18
C TYR A 62 -0.81 6.56 -10.58
N ASN A 63 -1.76 7.34 -11.10
CA ASN A 63 -3.13 7.38 -10.60
C ASN A 63 -3.77 6.00 -10.65
N ALA A 64 -3.61 5.28 -11.77
CA ALA A 64 -4.15 3.93 -11.92
C ALA A 64 -3.51 2.91 -10.94
N ALA A 65 -2.23 3.07 -10.58
CA ALA A 65 -1.59 2.22 -9.58
C ALA A 65 -2.06 2.56 -8.16
N ASP A 66 -2.24 3.85 -7.86
CA ASP A 66 -2.69 4.34 -6.56
C ASP A 66 -4.15 3.96 -6.28
N GLU A 67 -5.04 4.13 -7.26
CA GLU A 67 -6.45 3.69 -7.16
C GLU A 67 -6.57 2.18 -6.91
N ARG A 68 -5.77 1.37 -7.60
CA ARG A 68 -5.70 -0.08 -7.35
C ARG A 68 -5.19 -0.39 -5.95
N ALA A 69 -4.18 0.33 -5.48
CA ALA A 69 -3.68 0.17 -4.12
C ALA A 69 -4.75 0.51 -3.08
N ASP A 70 -5.53 1.57 -3.28
CA ASP A 70 -6.63 1.95 -2.38
C ASP A 70 -7.77 0.94 -2.38
N ALA A 71 -8.14 0.41 -3.55
CA ALA A 71 -9.12 -0.66 -3.64
C ALA A 71 -8.65 -1.94 -2.92
N LEU A 72 -7.37 -2.28 -3.01
CA LEU A 72 -6.78 -3.40 -2.27
C LEU A 72 -6.77 -3.14 -0.76
N ARG A 73 -6.41 -1.93 -0.30
CA ARG A 73 -6.45 -1.59 1.14
C ARG A 73 -7.84 -1.81 1.74
N ARG A 74 -8.90 -1.35 1.05
CA ARG A 74 -10.28 -1.56 1.51
C ARG A 74 -10.64 -3.03 1.57
N ARG A 75 -10.33 -3.81 0.52
CA ARG A 75 -10.59 -5.27 0.49
C ARG A 75 -9.87 -6.01 1.62
N ILE A 76 -8.59 -5.71 1.84
CA ILE A 76 -7.79 -6.29 2.91
C ILE A 76 -8.40 -5.97 4.27
N ALA A 77 -8.84 -4.72 4.51
CA ALA A 77 -9.47 -4.35 5.77
C ALA A 77 -10.76 -5.16 6.04
N HIS A 78 -11.63 -5.31 5.03
CA HIS A 78 -12.82 -6.15 5.14
C HIS A 78 -12.47 -7.64 5.34
N ALA A 79 -11.43 -8.13 4.67
CA ALA A 79 -10.98 -9.51 4.80
C ALA A 79 -10.41 -9.78 6.21
N GLN A 80 -9.64 -8.86 6.77
CA GLN A 80 -9.11 -8.95 8.14
C GLN A 80 -10.23 -9.02 9.17
N ASP A 81 -11.24 -8.18 9.04
CA ASP A 81 -12.43 -8.17 9.90
C ASP A 81 -13.22 -9.50 9.79
N ARG A 82 -13.38 -10.04 8.57
CA ARG A 82 -13.98 -11.36 8.36
C ARG A 82 -13.15 -12.48 9.00
N ILE A 83 -11.84 -12.47 8.81
CA ILE A 83 -10.90 -13.44 9.39
C ILE A 83 -10.94 -13.41 10.92
N ALA A 84 -11.06 -12.22 11.52
CA ALA A 84 -11.19 -12.09 12.97
C ALA A 84 -12.44 -12.80 13.50
N ARG A 85 -13.60 -12.55 12.88
CA ARG A 85 -14.86 -13.25 13.23
C ARG A 85 -14.78 -14.76 13.00
N GLN A 86 -14.18 -15.20 11.90
CA GLN A 86 -13.99 -16.63 11.63
C GLN A 86 -13.09 -17.28 12.68
N GLN A 87 -12.03 -16.60 13.10
CA GLN A 87 -11.14 -17.09 14.14
C GLN A 87 -11.85 -17.18 15.50
N GLU A 88 -12.67 -16.20 15.84
CA GLU A 88 -13.52 -16.24 17.05
C GLU A 88 -14.47 -17.43 16.99
N HIS A 89 -15.18 -17.62 15.87
CA HIS A 89 -16.07 -18.76 15.69
C HIS A 89 -15.35 -20.11 15.84
N VAL A 90 -14.15 -20.24 15.25
CA VAL A 90 -13.28 -21.42 15.44
C VAL A 90 -12.91 -21.61 16.91
N ASN A 91 -12.61 -20.55 17.65
CA ASN A 91 -12.27 -20.64 19.06
C ASN A 91 -13.48 -21.12 19.89
N THR A 92 -14.68 -20.59 19.64
CA THR A 92 -15.91 -21.06 20.30
C THR A 92 -16.18 -22.54 20.05
N MET A 93 -16.03 -23.01 18.80
CA MET A 93 -16.18 -24.44 18.48
C MET A 93 -15.11 -25.32 19.15
N ARG A 94 -13.88 -24.81 19.29
CA ARG A 94 -12.81 -25.52 20.00
C ARG A 94 -13.08 -25.60 21.49
N GLU A 95 -13.62 -24.54 22.08
CA GLU A 95 -13.98 -24.51 23.50
C GLU A 95 -15.11 -25.49 23.80
N SER A 96 -16.17 -25.53 22.98
CA SER A 96 -17.28 -26.47 23.19
C SER A 96 -16.83 -27.94 23.06
N LEU A 97 -16.05 -28.26 22.03
CA LEU A 97 -15.47 -29.59 21.84
C LEU A 97 -14.44 -29.93 22.93
N GLY A 98 -13.67 -28.94 23.39
CA GLY A 98 -12.69 -29.10 24.46
C GLY A 98 -13.33 -29.36 25.83
N ALA A 99 -14.45 -28.71 26.13
CA ALA A 99 -15.20 -28.95 27.37
C ALA A 99 -15.71 -30.40 27.45
N LEU A 100 -16.18 -30.94 26.33
CA LEU A 100 -16.57 -32.33 26.19
C LEU A 100 -15.38 -33.29 26.37
N ALA A 101 -14.28 -33.06 25.65
CA ALA A 101 -13.07 -33.88 25.80
C ALA A 101 -12.55 -33.84 27.24
N GLY A 102 -12.61 -32.68 27.89
CA GLY A 102 -12.26 -32.52 29.30
C GLY A 102 -13.20 -33.29 30.24
N ALA A 103 -14.51 -33.35 29.94
CA ALA A 103 -15.44 -34.17 30.70
C ALA A 103 -15.13 -35.67 30.58
N GLN A 104 -14.80 -36.15 29.37
CA GLN A 104 -14.37 -37.54 29.12
C GLN A 104 -13.04 -37.87 29.81
N TYR A 105 -12.10 -36.94 29.85
CA TYR A 105 -10.84 -37.12 30.58
C TYR A 105 -11.08 -37.22 32.09
N ARG A 106 -11.92 -36.33 32.65
CA ARG A 106 -12.25 -36.34 34.10
C ARG A 106 -13.08 -37.54 34.52
N SER A 107 -13.86 -38.14 33.62
CA SER A 107 -14.55 -39.41 33.90
C SER A 107 -13.61 -40.61 33.88
N GLY A 108 -12.28 -40.42 33.80
CA GLY A 108 -11.29 -41.50 33.83
C GLY A 108 -11.09 -42.20 32.49
N GLY A 109 -11.62 -41.65 31.39
CA GLY A 109 -11.52 -42.24 30.06
C GLY A 109 -12.36 -43.49 29.85
N TYR A 110 -13.29 -43.81 30.77
CA TYR A 110 -14.23 -44.91 30.58
C TYR A 110 -15.11 -44.63 29.36
N ASP A 111 -15.21 -45.62 28.47
CA ASP A 111 -16.07 -45.54 27.29
C ASP A 111 -17.54 -45.48 27.75
N PRO A 112 -18.33 -44.48 27.32
CA PRO A 112 -19.75 -44.39 27.64
C PRO A 112 -20.55 -45.65 27.27
N SER A 113 -20.08 -46.44 26.30
CA SER A 113 -20.66 -47.73 25.94
C SER A 113 -20.58 -48.77 27.06
N LEU A 114 -19.65 -48.62 28.02
CA LEU A 114 -19.61 -49.48 29.22
C LEU A 114 -20.89 -49.32 30.06
N ALA A 115 -21.51 -48.14 30.08
CA ALA A 115 -22.79 -47.94 30.75
C ALA A 115 -23.95 -48.71 30.09
N LEU A 116 -23.81 -49.09 28.82
CA LEU A 116 -24.77 -49.95 28.11
C LEU A 116 -24.63 -51.41 28.56
N LEU A 117 -23.42 -51.87 28.90
CA LEU A 117 -23.18 -53.22 29.42
C LEU A 117 -23.75 -53.43 30.83
N LEU A 118 -24.01 -52.33 31.56
CA LEU A 118 -24.58 -52.32 32.90
C LEU A 118 -26.09 -52.02 32.91
N ALA A 119 -26.75 -52.00 31.75
CA ALA A 119 -28.20 -51.79 31.68
C ALA A 119 -28.95 -52.94 32.37
N GLU A 120 -29.97 -52.62 33.17
CA GLU A 120 -30.70 -53.61 33.99
C GLU A 120 -31.69 -54.43 33.16
N ASP A 121 -32.22 -53.85 32.08
CA ASP A 121 -33.20 -54.46 31.19
C ASP A 121 -33.05 -53.97 29.72
N PRO A 122 -33.75 -54.63 28.76
CA PRO A 122 -33.67 -54.26 27.35
C PRO A 122 -34.17 -52.85 27.02
N ASP A 123 -35.12 -52.31 27.76
CA ASP A 123 -35.69 -50.98 27.50
C ASP A 123 -34.70 -49.89 27.94
N ASP A 124 -34.10 -50.04 29.12
CA ASP A 124 -33.02 -49.17 29.64
C ASP A 124 -31.79 -49.18 28.72
N TYR A 125 -31.44 -50.33 28.13
CA TYR A 125 -30.39 -50.42 27.13
C TYR A 125 -30.71 -49.57 25.88
N LEU A 126 -31.90 -49.72 25.31
CA LEU A 126 -32.30 -49.04 24.07
C LEU A 126 -32.35 -47.52 24.27
N ASP A 127 -32.87 -47.06 25.42
CA ASP A 127 -32.90 -45.65 25.77
C ASP A 127 -31.49 -45.06 25.87
N LYS A 128 -30.59 -45.69 26.63
CA LYS A 128 -29.20 -45.24 26.76
C LYS A 128 -28.44 -45.28 25.43
N ALA A 129 -28.66 -46.32 24.62
CA ALA A 129 -28.02 -46.46 23.31
C ALA A 129 -28.49 -45.35 22.34
N SER A 130 -29.78 -45.02 22.34
CA SER A 130 -30.32 -43.96 21.49
C SER A 130 -29.77 -42.57 21.85
N VAL A 131 -29.59 -42.30 23.15
CA VAL A 131 -28.99 -41.05 23.64
C VAL A 131 -27.52 -40.98 23.25
N LEU A 132 -26.77 -42.07 23.43
CA LEU A 132 -25.36 -42.13 23.08
C LEU A 132 -25.12 -41.95 21.58
N ASP A 133 -25.94 -42.56 20.73
CA ASP A 133 -25.86 -42.40 19.27
C ASP A 133 -26.11 -40.95 18.85
N ARG A 134 -27.16 -40.31 19.38
CA ARG A 134 -27.45 -38.89 19.11
C ARG A 134 -26.31 -37.97 19.52
N ILE A 135 -25.71 -38.21 20.68
CA ILE A 135 -24.55 -37.46 21.16
C ILE A 135 -23.36 -37.66 20.20
N THR A 136 -23.07 -38.90 19.82
CA THR A 136 -21.96 -39.25 18.92
C THR A 136 -22.11 -38.60 17.54
N LEU A 137 -23.31 -38.68 16.96
CA LEU A 137 -23.63 -38.02 15.69
C LEU A 137 -23.49 -36.49 15.77
N HIS A 138 -23.94 -35.89 16.86
CA HIS A 138 -23.79 -34.45 17.10
C HIS A 138 -22.30 -34.05 17.17
N GLN A 139 -21.50 -34.78 17.93
CA GLN A 139 -20.06 -34.54 18.06
C GLN A 139 -19.31 -34.68 16.72
N ALA A 140 -19.62 -35.74 15.96
CA ALA A 140 -19.05 -35.92 14.63
C ALA A 140 -19.42 -34.74 13.70
N GLY A 141 -20.66 -34.25 13.80
CA GLY A 141 -21.14 -33.05 13.11
C GLY A 141 -20.37 -31.79 13.49
N GLU A 142 -20.17 -31.52 14.79
CA GLU A 142 -19.38 -30.37 15.28
C GLU A 142 -17.91 -30.45 14.82
N LEU A 143 -17.29 -31.63 14.89
CA LEU A 143 -15.91 -31.81 14.41
C LEU A 143 -15.81 -31.57 12.90
N LYS A 144 -16.80 -32.03 12.12
CA LYS A 144 -16.86 -31.76 10.67
C LYS A 144 -17.01 -30.26 10.39
N ARG A 145 -17.86 -29.55 11.14
CA ARG A 145 -18.02 -28.08 11.05
C ARG A 145 -16.72 -27.36 11.39
N LEU A 146 -16.06 -27.72 12.49
CA LEU A 146 -14.77 -27.13 12.88
C LEU A 146 -13.71 -27.33 11.79
N ARG A 147 -13.60 -28.54 11.23
CA ARG A 147 -12.68 -28.81 10.10
C ARG A 147 -13.02 -27.97 8.88
N GLY A 148 -14.30 -27.75 8.59
CA GLY A 148 -14.76 -26.84 7.54
C GLY A 148 -14.29 -25.40 7.80
N ALA A 149 -14.59 -24.87 8.98
CA ALA A 149 -14.24 -23.51 9.37
C ALA A 149 -12.73 -23.26 9.38
N LEU A 150 -11.92 -24.22 9.85
CA LEU A 150 -10.46 -24.13 9.80
C LEU A 150 -9.93 -24.05 8.37
N ARG A 151 -10.50 -24.82 7.43
CA ARG A 151 -10.12 -24.75 6.01
C ARG A 151 -10.49 -23.40 5.41
N SER A 152 -11.71 -22.92 5.63
CA SER A 152 -12.15 -21.61 5.15
C SER A 152 -11.29 -20.47 5.72
N LEU A 153 -10.99 -20.51 7.01
CA LEU A 153 -10.11 -19.53 7.66
C LEU A 153 -8.68 -19.54 7.06
N ALA A 154 -8.14 -20.72 6.77
CA ALA A 154 -6.83 -20.85 6.14
C ALA A 154 -6.84 -20.30 4.70
N GLN A 155 -7.90 -20.57 3.94
CA GLN A 155 -8.10 -20.04 2.60
C GLN A 155 -8.18 -18.50 2.61
N ASP A 156 -9.05 -17.92 3.44
CA ASP A 156 -9.22 -16.47 3.54
C ASP A 156 -7.91 -15.77 3.92
N ARG A 157 -7.12 -16.37 4.82
CA ARG A 157 -5.78 -15.86 5.18
C ARG A 157 -4.81 -15.90 4.01
N ALA A 158 -4.79 -16.99 3.25
CA ALA A 158 -3.91 -17.13 2.10
C ALA A 158 -4.27 -16.14 0.98
N GLU A 159 -5.56 -15.96 0.70
CA GLU A 159 -6.05 -14.97 -0.27
C GLU A 159 -5.68 -13.54 0.16
N THR A 160 -5.90 -13.20 1.43
CA THR A 160 -5.56 -11.88 1.99
C THR A 160 -4.04 -11.61 1.93
N ALA A 161 -3.21 -12.64 2.16
CA ALA A 161 -1.76 -12.53 1.99
C ALA A 161 -1.37 -12.25 0.52
N GLY A 162 -2.07 -12.86 -0.43
CA GLY A 162 -1.94 -12.56 -1.86
C GLY A 162 -2.30 -11.11 -2.19
N GLU A 163 -3.40 -10.60 -1.62
CA GLU A 163 -3.82 -9.20 -1.78
C GLU A 163 -2.81 -8.23 -1.17
N LEU A 164 -2.23 -8.53 -0.02
CA LEU A 164 -1.15 -7.74 0.59
C LEU A 164 0.07 -7.66 -0.32
N GLY A 165 0.46 -8.78 -0.95
CA GLY A 165 1.52 -8.80 -1.95
C GLY A 165 1.19 -7.95 -3.17
N ALA A 166 -0.06 -7.98 -3.64
CA ALA A 166 -0.51 -7.12 -4.74
C ALA A 166 -0.51 -5.63 -4.35
N LEU A 167 -0.88 -5.30 -3.10
CA LEU A 167 -0.86 -3.94 -2.58
C LEU A 167 0.56 -3.37 -2.57
N ASP A 168 1.53 -4.14 -2.09
CA ASP A 168 2.94 -3.74 -2.10
C ASP A 168 3.46 -3.48 -3.53
N ARG A 169 3.15 -4.37 -4.48
CA ARG A 169 3.50 -4.16 -5.90
C ARG A 169 2.90 -2.87 -6.46
N ASN A 170 1.62 -2.60 -6.22
CA ASN A 170 0.98 -1.37 -6.70
C ASN A 170 1.56 -0.12 -6.05
N ARG A 171 1.87 -0.15 -4.75
CA ARG A 171 2.57 0.96 -4.06
C ARG A 171 3.95 1.24 -4.66
N ARG A 172 4.73 0.19 -4.95
CA ARG A 172 6.03 0.33 -5.61
C ARG A 172 5.90 0.88 -7.04
N ALA A 173 4.90 0.43 -7.79
CA ALA A 173 4.59 0.94 -9.12
C ALA A 173 4.23 2.43 -9.08
N ALA A 174 3.32 2.84 -8.19
CA ALA A 174 2.98 4.25 -7.98
C ALA A 174 4.24 5.07 -7.61
N ALA A 175 5.04 4.62 -6.65
CA ALA A 175 6.29 5.31 -6.30
C ALA A 175 7.30 5.40 -7.46
N ALA A 176 7.34 4.42 -8.36
CA ALA A 176 8.16 4.47 -9.56
C ALA A 176 7.62 5.49 -10.58
N HIS A 177 6.31 5.45 -10.87
CA HIS A 177 5.68 6.40 -11.79
C HIS A 177 5.80 7.84 -11.29
N LYS A 178 5.63 8.09 -9.99
CA LYS A 178 5.84 9.41 -9.38
C LYS A 178 7.25 9.94 -9.63
N ARG A 179 8.28 9.11 -9.42
CA ARG A 179 9.67 9.49 -9.72
C ARG A 179 9.88 9.80 -11.20
N THR A 180 9.24 9.04 -12.09
CA THR A 180 9.28 9.32 -13.54
C THR A 180 8.66 10.68 -13.86
N VAL A 181 7.48 10.98 -13.30
CA VAL A 181 6.83 12.29 -13.45
C VAL A 181 7.76 13.41 -13.00
N GLU A 182 8.28 13.34 -11.78
CA GLU A 182 9.18 14.34 -11.20
C GLU A 182 10.43 14.54 -12.07
N HIS A 183 11.03 13.44 -12.56
CA HIS A 183 12.20 13.50 -13.43
C HIS A 183 11.91 14.19 -14.77
N LYS A 184 10.82 13.80 -15.44
CA LYS A 184 10.42 14.36 -16.74
C LYS A 184 10.07 15.84 -16.63
N LEU A 185 9.34 16.23 -15.59
CA LEU A 185 9.04 17.63 -15.31
C LEU A 185 10.30 18.45 -14.99
N ALA A 186 11.25 17.89 -14.24
CA ALA A 186 12.53 18.54 -13.97
C ALA A 186 13.40 18.70 -15.24
N GLN A 187 13.38 17.73 -16.15
CA GLN A 187 14.02 17.86 -17.46
C GLN A 187 13.36 18.96 -18.30
N ALA A 188 12.03 18.96 -18.40
CA ALA A 188 11.28 19.98 -19.14
C ALA A 188 11.58 21.38 -18.59
N ARG A 189 11.60 21.54 -17.25
CA ARG A 189 11.91 22.81 -16.61
C ARG A 189 13.34 23.28 -16.88
N ARG A 190 14.33 22.37 -16.90
CA ARG A 190 15.72 22.70 -17.25
C ARG A 190 15.83 23.20 -18.69
N LEU A 191 15.16 22.54 -19.64
CA LEU A 191 15.13 22.99 -21.03
C LEU A 191 14.45 24.35 -21.18
N LEU A 192 13.29 24.56 -20.56
CA LEU A 192 12.61 25.87 -20.56
C LEU A 192 13.46 27.00 -19.95
N ASN A 193 14.22 26.70 -18.90
CA ASN A 193 15.13 27.67 -18.28
C ASN A 193 16.34 27.97 -19.17
N SER A 194 16.73 27.06 -20.08
CA SER A 194 17.82 27.29 -21.04
C SER A 194 17.42 28.17 -22.24
N LEU A 195 16.11 28.36 -22.47
CA LEU A 195 15.60 29.21 -23.55
C LEU A 195 15.80 30.72 -23.23
N PRO A 196 16.05 31.57 -24.24
CA PRO A 196 15.93 33.02 -24.16
C PRO A 196 14.61 33.50 -23.52
N ALA A 197 14.67 34.62 -22.80
CA ALA A 197 13.52 35.14 -22.03
C ALA A 197 12.28 35.42 -22.90
N GLY A 198 12.48 35.87 -24.15
CA GLY A 198 11.39 36.17 -25.09
C GLY A 198 10.59 34.92 -25.49
N GLU A 199 11.26 33.79 -25.72
CA GLU A 199 10.58 32.55 -26.11
C GLU A 199 9.95 31.84 -24.92
N ARG A 200 10.58 31.92 -23.74
CA ARG A 200 9.96 31.43 -22.51
C ARG A 200 8.63 32.15 -22.25
N ALA A 201 8.60 33.47 -22.42
CA ALA A 201 7.38 34.26 -22.31
C ALA A 201 6.34 33.91 -23.40
N ALA A 202 6.79 33.61 -24.62
CA ALA A 202 5.89 33.16 -25.69
C ALA A 202 5.27 31.78 -25.40
N TRP A 203 6.04 30.84 -24.82
CA TRP A 203 5.54 29.53 -24.38
C TRP A 203 4.56 29.65 -23.20
N ASP A 204 4.87 30.49 -22.21
CA ASP A 204 3.98 30.75 -21.06
C ASP A 204 2.64 31.38 -21.50
N ARG A 205 2.64 32.22 -22.54
CA ARG A 205 1.39 32.73 -23.13
C ARG A 205 0.60 31.65 -23.85
N ALA A 206 1.28 30.83 -24.66
CA ALA A 206 0.66 29.76 -25.45
C ALA A 206 0.11 28.60 -24.59
N SER A 207 0.68 28.37 -23.40
CA SER A 207 0.22 27.33 -22.47
C SER A 207 -0.93 27.77 -21.56
N ARG A 208 -1.25 29.08 -21.52
CA ARG A 208 -2.35 29.65 -20.72
C ARG A 208 -3.62 29.94 -21.52
N SER A 209 -3.52 29.98 -22.85
CA SER A 209 -4.64 30.13 -23.80
C SER A 209 -5.24 28.77 -24.14
#